data_AF-A0A239F077-F1
#
_entry.id   AF-A0A239F077-F1
#
_cell.length_a   1.000
_cell.length_b   1.000
_cell.length_c   1.000
_cell.angle_alpha   90.00
_cell.angle_beta   90.00
_cell.angle_gamma   90.00
#
_symmetry.space_group_name_H-M   'P 1'
#
loop_
_entity.id
_entity.type
_entity.pdbx_description
1 polymer ?
#
loop_
_entity_poly.entity_id
_entity_poly.type
_entity_poly.pdbx_seq_one_letter_code
_entity_poly.pdbx_strand_id
1 'polypeptide(L)'
;MAAVGNLLTPPLRGFLEIDPKTLDVERLGFPPGDPQARARLADVVQSFATGFNTALGADPASLDFKALPHDLRGFAFEGAAMGVALVDLGTLSGGRRVRALAEGAGARYIHLIHVGVGWAYARTHLHPWTGIRFGRPLLRWLVWDGWGFHQAFFKSRRVLVRHWVERPARGTMRTIRDQGVGRALWFYAGGDPVGVAGTIGAFPAARRSDVWAGIGLAAAYTGALPPERLGELLDRAAGFEEHIAQGAAFAAKAHVVSQEVPERSAAAIETLTGAAPAVAAAWTDEAAVTAERCGGGPEGYEVWRARVRQAWRKHNEG
;
A
#
# COMPACT_ATOMS: atom_id res chain seq x y z
N MET A 1 25.51 -27.70 -9.87
CA MET A 1 24.07 -27.82 -10.15
C MET A 1 23.37 -28.56 -9.01
N ALA A 2 23.15 -27.89 -7.88
CA ALA A 2 22.35 -28.42 -6.79
C ALA A 2 20.91 -27.93 -6.96
N ALA A 3 19.97 -28.86 -7.11
CA ALA A 3 18.55 -28.58 -7.14
C ALA A 3 18.13 -27.91 -5.82
N VAL A 4 17.69 -26.66 -5.89
CA VAL A 4 17.03 -25.98 -4.77
C VAL A 4 15.66 -26.64 -4.62
N GLY A 5 15.58 -27.59 -3.69
CA GLY A 5 14.37 -28.35 -3.40
C GLY A 5 13.24 -27.43 -2.94
N ASN A 6 12.02 -27.78 -3.38
CA ASN A 6 10.75 -27.20 -2.93
C ASN A 6 10.75 -27.05 -1.39
N LEU A 7 10.85 -25.81 -0.91
CA LEU A 7 11.04 -25.48 0.51
C LEU A 7 9.75 -25.61 1.35
N LEU A 8 8.61 -25.84 0.70
CA LEU A 8 7.32 -26.12 1.35
C LEU A 8 6.79 -27.46 0.84
N THR A 9 6.31 -28.32 1.73
CA THR A 9 5.62 -29.55 1.32
C THR A 9 4.32 -29.17 0.57
N PRO A 10 3.92 -29.92 -0.46
CA PRO A 10 2.67 -29.67 -1.21
C PRO A 10 1.42 -29.38 -0.34
N PRO A 11 1.16 -30.08 0.78
CA PRO A 11 0.02 -29.76 1.65
C PRO A 11 0.13 -28.41 2.36
N LEU A 12 1.34 -27.97 2.77
CA LEU A 12 1.54 -26.65 3.38
C LEU A 12 1.38 -25.52 2.35
N ARG A 13 1.76 -25.77 1.09
CA ARG A 13 1.58 -24.83 -0.02
C ARG A 13 0.10 -24.60 -0.33
N GLY A 14 -0.68 -25.67 -0.44
CA GLY A 14 -2.13 -25.56 -0.70
C GLY A 14 -2.92 -24.86 0.41
N PHE A 15 -2.44 -24.87 1.66
CA PHE A 15 -3.04 -24.10 2.76
C PHE A 15 -2.72 -22.60 2.69
N LEU A 16 -1.57 -22.23 2.12
CA LEU A 16 -1.10 -20.85 2.08
C LEU A 16 -1.56 -20.10 0.82
N GLU A 17 -1.76 -20.80 -0.30
CA GLU A 17 -2.21 -20.23 -1.58
C GLU A 17 -3.45 -19.34 -1.41
N ILE A 18 -3.44 -18.20 -2.09
CA ILE A 18 -4.59 -17.29 -2.14
C ILE A 18 -5.32 -17.56 -3.45
N ASP A 19 -6.58 -17.97 -3.36
CA ASP A 19 -7.50 -17.95 -4.48
C ASP A 19 -7.94 -16.49 -4.72
N PRO A 20 -7.69 -15.89 -5.89
CA PRO A 20 -8.16 -14.55 -6.23
C PRO A 20 -9.67 -14.36 -5.99
N LYS A 21 -10.49 -15.41 -6.10
CA LYS A 21 -11.93 -15.36 -5.81
C LYS A 21 -12.25 -15.21 -4.33
N THR A 22 -11.34 -15.58 -3.43
CA THR A 22 -11.48 -15.32 -1.98
C THR A 22 -11.06 -13.90 -1.60
N LEU A 23 -10.42 -13.17 -2.52
CA LEU A 23 -10.24 -11.72 -2.43
C LEU A 23 -11.42 -10.97 -3.08
N ASP A 24 -12.46 -11.68 -3.55
CA ASP A 24 -13.69 -11.04 -4.00
C ASP A 24 -14.35 -10.37 -2.79
N VAL A 25 -14.35 -9.04 -2.84
CA VAL A 25 -14.86 -8.19 -1.78
C VAL A 25 -16.37 -8.36 -1.71
N GLU A 26 -16.85 -9.18 -0.77
CA GLU A 26 -18.25 -9.11 -0.33
C GLU A 26 -18.55 -7.65 0.03
N ARG A 27 -19.31 -6.99 -0.84
CA ARG A 27 -19.51 -5.55 -0.76
C ARG A 27 -20.24 -5.24 0.53
N LEU A 28 -19.72 -4.29 1.31
CA LEU A 28 -20.38 -3.71 2.48
C LEU A 28 -21.64 -2.88 2.11
N GLY A 29 -22.44 -3.34 1.14
CA GLY A 29 -23.55 -2.59 0.56
C GLY A 29 -23.14 -1.48 -0.40
N PHE A 30 -21.88 -1.44 -0.86
CA PHE A 30 -21.46 -0.47 -1.87
C PHE A 30 -22.19 -0.70 -3.20
N PRO A 31 -22.64 0.37 -3.89
CA PRO A 31 -23.21 0.24 -5.21
C PRO A 31 -22.18 -0.40 -6.16
N PRO A 32 -22.62 -0.98 -7.28
CA PRO A 32 -21.70 -1.36 -8.34
C PRO A 32 -21.03 -0.09 -8.88
N GLY A 33 -19.84 0.22 -8.34
CA GLY A 33 -18.99 1.30 -8.80
C GLY A 33 -18.63 1.16 -10.28
N ASP A 34 -17.88 2.13 -10.79
CA ASP A 34 -17.51 2.23 -12.20
C ASP A 34 -16.96 0.88 -12.76
N PRO A 35 -17.53 0.34 -13.86
CA PRO A 35 -17.10 -0.95 -14.40
C PRO A 35 -15.62 -1.02 -14.77
N GLN A 36 -15.05 0.07 -15.30
CA GLN A 36 -13.65 0.14 -15.68
C GLN A 36 -12.75 0.18 -14.45
N ALA A 37 -13.13 0.95 -13.43
CA ALA A 37 -12.43 0.98 -12.15
C ALA A 37 -12.41 -0.40 -11.48
N ARG A 38 -13.56 -1.09 -11.49
CA ARG A 38 -13.68 -2.46 -10.96
C ARG A 38 -12.79 -3.44 -11.69
N ALA A 39 -12.80 -3.43 -13.03
CA ALA A 39 -11.95 -4.30 -13.83
C ALA A 39 -10.48 -4.07 -13.50
N ARG A 40 -10.06 -2.80 -13.40
CA ARG A 40 -8.70 -2.45 -13.01
C ARG A 40 -8.34 -2.96 -11.61
N LEU A 41 -9.20 -2.74 -10.62
CA LEU A 41 -8.94 -3.22 -9.26
C LEU A 41 -8.90 -4.76 -9.20
N ALA A 42 -9.66 -5.46 -10.04
CA ALA A 42 -9.57 -6.91 -10.18
C ALA A 42 -8.22 -7.36 -10.76
N ASP A 43 -7.70 -6.68 -11.79
CA ASP A 43 -6.36 -6.96 -12.35
C ASP A 43 -5.26 -6.78 -11.28
N VAL A 44 -5.40 -5.75 -10.44
CA VAL A 44 -4.50 -5.51 -9.31
C VAL A 44 -4.51 -6.68 -8.32
N VAL A 45 -5.71 -7.12 -7.92
CA VAL A 45 -5.90 -8.26 -7.01
C VAL A 45 -5.32 -9.55 -7.61
N GLN A 46 -5.55 -9.80 -8.90
CA GLN A 46 -5.03 -10.96 -9.61
C GLN A 46 -3.49 -10.94 -9.68
N SER A 47 -2.90 -9.78 -9.91
CA SER A 47 -1.44 -9.60 -9.99
C SER A 47 -0.79 -9.83 -8.63
N PHE A 48 -1.40 -9.32 -7.55
CA PHE A 48 -0.99 -9.60 -6.19
C PHE A 48 -1.00 -11.10 -5.88
N ALA A 49 -2.11 -11.79 -6.18
CA ALA A 49 -2.23 -13.23 -5.96
C ALA A 49 -1.19 -14.04 -6.76
N THR A 50 -0.94 -13.62 -8.02
CA THR A 50 0.10 -14.22 -8.88
C THR A 50 1.47 -14.12 -8.23
N GLY A 51 1.84 -12.93 -7.75
CA GLY A 51 3.11 -12.72 -7.07
C GLY A 51 3.25 -13.54 -5.79
N PHE A 52 2.20 -13.55 -4.97
CA PHE A 52 2.14 -14.32 -3.73
C PHE A 52 2.34 -15.83 -3.97
N ASN A 53 1.56 -16.41 -4.88
CA ASN A 53 1.60 -17.85 -5.17
C ASN A 53 2.94 -18.25 -5.81
N THR A 54 3.54 -17.38 -6.63
CA THR A 54 4.87 -17.62 -7.23
C THR A 54 5.97 -17.66 -6.16
N ALA A 55 5.92 -16.72 -5.21
CA ALA A 55 6.94 -16.58 -4.18
C ALA A 55 6.98 -17.72 -3.14
N LEU A 56 5.88 -18.46 -2.94
CA LEU A 56 5.84 -19.57 -1.97
C LEU A 56 6.82 -20.72 -2.31
N GLY A 57 7.14 -20.91 -3.60
CA GLY A 57 7.98 -22.03 -4.06
C GLY A 57 9.29 -21.62 -4.74
N ALA A 58 9.55 -20.33 -4.92
CA ALA A 58 10.68 -19.82 -5.68
C ALA A 58 11.79 -19.25 -4.78
N ASP A 59 13.01 -19.16 -5.33
CA ASP A 59 14.07 -18.37 -4.71
C ASP A 59 13.72 -16.87 -4.85
N PRO A 60 13.60 -16.11 -3.74
CA PRO A 60 13.25 -14.69 -3.78
C PRO A 60 14.16 -13.85 -4.69
N ALA A 61 15.43 -14.20 -4.81
CA ALA A 61 16.38 -13.46 -5.65
C ALA A 61 16.12 -13.66 -7.16
N SER A 62 15.41 -14.73 -7.53
CA SER A 62 15.13 -15.11 -8.92
C SER A 62 13.75 -14.64 -9.43
N LEU A 63 12.93 -14.03 -8.58
CA LEU A 63 11.57 -13.63 -8.93
C LEU A 63 11.57 -12.60 -10.06
N ASP A 64 10.73 -12.83 -11.07
CA ASP A 64 10.52 -11.91 -12.18
C ASP A 64 9.05 -11.94 -12.59
N PHE A 65 8.48 -10.76 -12.83
CA PHE A 65 7.09 -10.58 -13.26
C PHE A 65 7.00 -9.86 -14.61
N LYS A 66 8.03 -9.92 -15.46
CA LYS A 66 8.05 -9.32 -16.80
C LYS A 66 6.87 -9.72 -17.69
N ALA A 67 6.29 -10.89 -17.49
CA ALA A 67 5.10 -11.35 -18.20
C ALA A 67 3.84 -10.53 -17.87
N LEU A 68 3.80 -9.85 -16.72
CA LEU A 68 2.74 -8.91 -16.39
C LEU A 68 3.00 -7.54 -17.03
N PRO A 69 1.93 -6.81 -17.40
CA PRO A 69 1.99 -5.38 -17.70
C PRO A 69 2.77 -4.63 -16.62
N HIS A 70 3.60 -3.67 -17.01
CA HIS A 70 4.51 -3.01 -16.07
C HIS A 70 3.78 -2.36 -14.90
N ASP A 71 2.65 -1.71 -15.19
CA ASP A 71 1.76 -1.06 -14.24
C ASP A 71 1.10 -2.03 -13.23
N LEU A 72 1.24 -3.35 -13.42
CA LEU A 72 0.77 -4.40 -12.52
C LEU A 72 1.90 -5.10 -11.74
N ARG A 73 3.16 -4.94 -12.16
CA ARG A 73 4.31 -5.64 -11.54
C ARG A 73 4.53 -5.27 -10.08
N GLY A 74 4.27 -4.01 -9.72
CA GLY A 74 4.39 -3.57 -8.32
C GLY A 74 3.49 -4.36 -7.37
N PHE A 75 2.26 -4.65 -7.79
CA PHE A 75 1.32 -5.46 -7.01
C PHE A 75 1.77 -6.92 -6.92
N ALA A 76 2.34 -7.48 -7.97
CA ALA A 76 2.95 -8.81 -7.92
C ALA A 76 4.13 -8.86 -6.94
N PHE A 77 5.00 -7.84 -6.92
CA PHE A 77 6.06 -7.76 -5.91
C PHE A 77 5.53 -7.55 -4.49
N GLU A 78 4.42 -6.84 -4.30
CA GLU A 78 3.73 -6.74 -3.00
C GLU A 78 3.27 -8.12 -2.51
N GLY A 79 2.57 -8.89 -3.36
CA GLY A 79 2.14 -10.24 -3.05
C GLY A 79 3.31 -11.19 -2.82
N ALA A 80 4.35 -11.10 -3.64
CA ALA A 80 5.57 -11.87 -3.47
C ALA A 80 6.23 -11.60 -2.11
N ALA A 81 6.34 -10.34 -1.71
CA ALA A 81 6.88 -9.97 -0.41
C ALA A 81 6.06 -10.55 0.75
N MET A 82 4.73 -10.59 0.63
CA MET A 82 3.88 -11.29 1.59
C MET A 82 4.20 -12.79 1.66
N GLY A 83 4.28 -13.47 0.51
CA GLY A 83 4.59 -14.90 0.44
C GLY A 83 5.95 -15.22 1.05
N VAL A 84 6.99 -14.47 0.67
CA VAL A 84 8.34 -14.61 1.22
C VAL A 84 8.37 -14.34 2.72
N ALA A 85 7.67 -13.31 3.20
CA ALA A 85 7.62 -12.98 4.61
C ALA A 85 6.90 -14.06 5.44
N LEU A 86 5.85 -14.71 4.92
CA LEU A 86 5.22 -15.85 5.59
C LEU A 86 6.20 -17.03 5.74
N VAL A 87 7.01 -17.30 4.72
CA VAL A 87 8.06 -18.32 4.80
C VAL A 87 9.12 -17.94 5.85
N ASP A 88 9.53 -16.68 5.89
CA ASP A 88 10.50 -16.20 6.89
C ASP A 88 9.96 -16.31 8.32
N LEU A 89 8.69 -15.99 8.55
CA LEU A 89 8.01 -16.14 9.84
C LEU A 89 7.86 -17.62 10.24
N GLY A 90 7.44 -18.48 9.30
CA GLY A 90 7.25 -19.91 9.56
C GLY A 90 8.56 -20.69 9.77
N THR A 91 9.66 -20.23 9.14
CA THR A 91 10.99 -20.87 9.24
C THR A 91 11.92 -20.17 10.25
N LEU A 92 11.44 -19.13 10.94
CA LEU A 92 12.22 -18.32 11.88
C LEU A 92 13.56 -17.83 11.28
N SER A 93 13.57 -17.50 10.00
CA SER A 93 14.78 -17.11 9.26
C SER A 93 15.26 -15.69 9.58
N GLY A 94 14.51 -14.93 10.39
CA GLY A 94 14.85 -13.55 10.76
C GLY A 94 14.76 -12.55 9.61
N GLY A 95 13.91 -12.81 8.60
CA GLY A 95 13.70 -11.88 7.48
C GLY A 95 14.76 -11.95 6.38
N ARG A 96 15.61 -13.00 6.38
CA ARG A 96 16.70 -13.15 5.39
C ARG A 96 16.18 -13.22 3.96
N ARG A 97 15.05 -13.90 3.72
CA ARG A 97 14.52 -14.05 2.36
C ARG A 97 13.86 -12.75 1.89
N VAL A 98 13.14 -12.06 2.77
CA VAL A 98 12.60 -10.73 2.47
C VAL A 98 13.72 -9.76 2.13
N ARG A 99 14.84 -9.78 2.87
CA ARG A 99 16.02 -8.97 2.55
C ARG A 99 16.59 -9.31 1.17
N ALA A 100 16.73 -10.60 0.86
CA ALA A 100 17.19 -11.03 -0.47
C ALA A 100 16.26 -10.55 -1.60
N LEU A 101 14.94 -10.58 -1.40
CA LEU A 101 13.98 -10.01 -2.34
C LEU A 101 14.16 -8.49 -2.49
N ALA A 102 14.30 -7.78 -1.37
CA ALA A 102 14.43 -6.33 -1.30
C ALA A 102 15.73 -5.79 -1.89
N GLU A 103 16.82 -6.55 -1.80
CA GLU A 103 18.13 -6.17 -2.34
C GLU A 103 18.35 -6.69 -3.77
N GLY A 104 17.57 -7.69 -4.19
CA GLY A 104 17.63 -8.28 -5.52
C GLY A 104 16.43 -7.90 -6.40
N ALA A 105 15.66 -8.92 -6.80
CA ALA A 105 14.57 -8.82 -7.78
C ALA A 105 13.56 -7.69 -7.52
N GLY A 106 13.26 -7.42 -6.25
CA GLY A 106 12.26 -6.45 -5.84
C GLY A 106 12.83 -5.07 -5.45
N ALA A 107 14.11 -4.80 -5.67
CA ALA A 107 14.76 -3.55 -5.23
C ALA A 107 14.05 -2.27 -5.73
N ARG A 108 13.49 -2.31 -6.94
CA ARG A 108 12.70 -1.23 -7.54
C ARG A 108 11.28 -1.07 -6.97
N TYR A 109 10.85 -2.04 -6.17
CA TYR A 109 9.51 -2.11 -5.57
C TYR A 109 9.59 -2.06 -4.03
N ILE A 110 10.65 -1.47 -3.49
CA ILE A 110 10.96 -1.45 -2.05
C ILE A 110 9.81 -0.95 -1.17
N HIS A 111 9.01 -0.01 -1.65
CA HIS A 111 7.81 0.47 -0.93
C HIS A 111 6.79 -0.66 -0.79
N LEU A 112 6.49 -1.35 -1.89
CA LEU A 112 5.52 -2.45 -1.96
C LEU A 112 6.01 -3.67 -1.18
N ILE A 113 7.33 -3.91 -1.13
CA ILE A 113 7.88 -4.99 -0.29
C ILE A 113 7.54 -4.77 1.17
N HIS A 114 7.75 -3.56 1.70
CA HIS A 114 7.39 -3.27 3.10
C HIS A 114 5.89 -3.45 3.35
N VAL A 115 5.04 -3.03 2.41
CA VAL A 115 3.60 -3.25 2.49
C VAL A 115 3.27 -4.75 2.54
N GLY A 116 3.80 -5.54 1.61
CA GLY A 116 3.58 -6.99 1.56
C GLY A 116 4.04 -7.71 2.83
N VAL A 117 5.15 -7.30 3.43
CA VAL A 117 5.58 -7.81 4.74
C VAL A 117 4.51 -7.52 5.81
N GLY A 118 3.89 -6.35 5.79
CA GLY A 118 2.78 -5.99 6.68
C GLY A 118 1.60 -6.94 6.62
N TRP A 119 1.23 -7.37 5.41
CA TRP A 119 0.20 -8.40 5.20
C TRP A 119 0.56 -9.73 5.86
N ALA A 120 1.82 -10.16 5.75
CA ALA A 120 2.27 -11.42 6.33
C ALA A 120 2.16 -11.41 7.87
N TYR A 121 2.56 -10.31 8.52
CA TYR A 121 2.36 -10.14 9.97
C TYR A 121 0.87 -10.19 10.34
N ALA A 122 0.02 -9.48 9.59
CA ALA A 122 -1.41 -9.45 9.88
C ALA A 122 -2.09 -10.83 9.71
N ARG A 123 -1.72 -11.57 8.65
CA ARG A 123 -2.23 -12.93 8.38
C ARG A 123 -1.79 -13.95 9.43
N THR A 124 -0.62 -13.76 10.03
CA THR A 124 -0.11 -14.60 11.13
C THR A 124 -0.57 -14.14 12.52
N HIS A 125 -1.47 -13.15 12.60
CA HIS A 125 -1.93 -12.53 13.84
C HIS A 125 -0.81 -11.89 14.69
N LEU A 126 0.36 -11.65 14.09
CA LEU A 126 1.47 -10.94 14.69
C LEU A 126 1.34 -9.43 14.42
N HIS A 127 2.11 -8.65 15.18
CA HIS A 127 2.26 -7.21 14.93
C HIS A 127 3.64 -6.94 14.32
N PRO A 128 3.75 -5.93 13.44
CA PRO A 128 5.02 -5.60 12.79
C PRO A 128 6.17 -5.43 13.77
N TRP A 129 7.25 -6.18 13.53
CA TRP A 129 8.47 -6.07 14.32
C TRP A 129 9.29 -4.85 13.88
N THR A 130 9.79 -4.07 14.84
CA THR A 130 10.54 -2.82 14.57
C THR A 130 11.94 -3.06 14.02
N GLY A 131 12.45 -4.29 14.09
CA GLY A 131 13.77 -4.66 13.59
C GLY A 131 13.83 -5.00 12.09
N ILE A 132 12.75 -4.77 11.34
CA ILE A 132 12.77 -4.84 9.87
C ILE A 132 13.73 -3.77 9.34
N ARG A 133 14.83 -4.22 8.73
CA ARG A 133 15.95 -3.37 8.29
C ARG A 133 16.36 -3.74 6.87
N PHE A 134 15.84 -2.97 5.92
CA PHE A 134 16.30 -2.87 4.53
C PHE A 134 15.75 -1.56 3.94
N GLY A 135 16.44 -1.00 2.95
CA GLY A 135 16.09 0.33 2.40
C GLY A 135 16.22 1.47 3.42
N ARG A 136 15.56 2.59 3.14
CA ARG A 136 15.59 3.77 4.02
C ARG A 136 14.87 3.49 5.35
N PRO A 137 15.38 3.98 6.50
CA PRO A 137 14.78 3.74 7.81
C PRO A 137 13.28 4.09 7.92
N LEU A 138 12.82 5.12 7.20
CA LEU A 138 11.41 5.52 7.21
C LEU A 138 10.47 4.50 6.55
N LEU A 139 10.95 3.72 5.59
CA LEU A 139 10.11 2.79 4.83
C LEU A 139 9.63 1.61 5.66
N ARG A 140 10.31 1.26 6.76
CA ARG A 140 9.88 0.19 7.67
C ARG A 140 8.47 0.40 8.23
N TRP A 141 8.03 1.65 8.30
CA TRP A 141 6.72 2.00 8.82
C TRP A 141 5.59 1.64 7.85
N LEU A 142 5.89 1.46 6.55
CA LEU A 142 4.92 0.94 5.57
C LEU A 142 4.48 -0.51 5.88
N VAL A 143 5.19 -1.22 6.75
CA VAL A 143 4.73 -2.51 7.28
C VAL A 143 3.46 -2.34 8.12
N TRP A 144 3.31 -1.23 8.86
CA TRP A 144 2.06 -0.91 9.58
C TRP A 144 0.95 -0.47 8.64
N ASP A 145 1.29 0.19 7.53
CA ASP A 145 0.35 0.50 6.46
C ASP A 145 -0.21 -0.79 5.83
N GLY A 146 0.65 -1.71 5.36
CA GLY A 146 0.21 -3.01 4.81
C GLY A 146 -0.55 -3.87 5.82
N TRP A 147 -0.16 -3.81 7.10
CA TRP A 147 -0.89 -4.47 8.18
C TRP A 147 -2.30 -3.88 8.36
N GLY A 148 -2.41 -2.54 8.33
CA GLY A 148 -3.69 -1.84 8.37
C GLY A 148 -4.59 -2.17 7.19
N PHE A 149 -4.00 -2.23 5.99
CA PHE A 149 -4.69 -2.69 4.78
C PHE A 149 -5.30 -4.07 5.02
N HIS A 150 -4.49 -5.07 5.38
CA HIS A 150 -4.97 -6.44 5.62
C HIS A 150 -6.10 -6.47 6.66
N GLN A 151 -5.96 -5.75 7.77
CA GLN A 151 -6.99 -5.71 8.81
C GLN A 151 -8.31 -5.11 8.29
N ALA A 152 -8.26 -4.02 7.53
CA ALA A 152 -9.45 -3.45 6.91
C ALA A 152 -10.02 -4.36 5.81
N PHE A 153 -9.16 -5.02 5.04
CA PHE A 153 -9.54 -5.89 3.93
C PHE A 153 -10.29 -7.14 4.41
N PHE A 154 -9.75 -7.88 5.38
CA PHE A 154 -10.36 -9.13 5.85
C PHE A 154 -11.28 -8.98 7.07
N LYS A 155 -11.25 -7.84 7.77
CA LYS A 155 -12.10 -7.57 8.95
C LYS A 155 -12.89 -6.28 8.77
N SER A 156 -13.40 -6.08 7.56
CA SER A 156 -14.02 -4.85 7.08
C SER A 156 -15.12 -4.31 8.00
N ARG A 157 -16.11 -5.12 8.39
CA ARG A 157 -17.16 -4.68 9.35
C ARG A 157 -16.57 -4.23 10.70
N ARG A 158 -15.50 -4.88 11.18
CA ARG A 158 -14.85 -4.52 12.44
C ARG A 158 -14.07 -3.22 12.32
N VAL A 159 -13.42 -2.98 11.19
CA VAL A 159 -12.49 -1.86 11.00
C VAL A 159 -13.16 -0.64 10.36
N LEU A 160 -13.90 -0.82 9.27
CA LEU A 160 -14.54 0.24 8.49
C LEU A 160 -15.87 0.70 9.09
N VAL A 161 -16.63 -0.19 9.74
CA VAL A 161 -17.95 0.15 10.31
C VAL A 161 -17.87 0.39 11.83
N ARG A 162 -17.25 -0.53 12.57
CA ARG A 162 -17.11 -0.40 14.03
C ARG A 162 -15.89 0.42 14.46
N HIS A 163 -15.11 0.92 13.51
CA HIS A 163 -13.92 1.75 13.74
C HIS A 163 -12.92 1.14 14.74
N TRP A 164 -12.86 -0.19 14.83
CA TRP A 164 -12.02 -0.85 15.82
C TRP A 164 -10.53 -0.65 15.51
N VAL A 165 -9.74 -0.45 16.57
CA VAL A 165 -8.27 -0.33 16.53
C VAL A 165 -7.66 -1.37 17.45
N GLU A 166 -6.81 -2.20 16.88
CA GLU A 166 -6.05 -3.23 17.58
C GLU A 166 -5.12 -2.61 18.64
N ARG A 167 -4.94 -3.28 19.78
CA ARG A 167 -4.06 -2.76 20.86
C ARG A 167 -2.64 -2.38 20.38
N PRO A 168 -1.94 -3.20 19.56
CA PRO A 168 -0.60 -2.85 19.06
C PRO A 168 -0.57 -1.63 18.13
N ALA A 169 -1.70 -1.30 17.48
CA ALA A 169 -1.80 -0.20 16.54
C ALA A 169 -2.32 1.10 17.19
N ARG A 170 -2.32 1.21 18.52
CA ARG A 170 -2.72 2.43 19.23
C ARG A 170 -1.57 3.44 19.27
N GLY A 171 -1.87 4.69 19.63
CA GLY A 171 -0.89 5.78 19.67
C GLY A 171 -0.40 6.15 18.27
N THR A 172 0.90 6.43 18.14
CA THR A 172 1.53 6.86 16.88
C THR A 172 1.39 5.83 15.75
N MET A 173 1.27 4.52 16.05
CA MET A 173 1.10 3.51 15.00
C MET A 173 -0.27 3.60 14.32
N ARG A 174 -1.27 4.18 14.98
CA ARG A 174 -2.63 4.28 14.44
C ARG A 174 -2.66 5.08 13.15
N THR A 175 -1.92 6.19 13.11
CA THR A 175 -1.92 7.12 11.97
C THR A 175 -1.34 6.45 10.72
N ILE A 176 -0.31 5.64 10.90
CA ILE A 176 0.33 4.86 9.83
C ILE A 176 -0.58 3.72 9.38
N ARG A 177 -1.15 2.99 10.34
CA ARG A 177 -2.09 1.88 10.10
C ARG A 177 -3.36 2.35 9.37
N ASP A 178 -3.86 3.54 9.68
CA ASP A 178 -5.09 4.06 9.08
C ASP A 178 -4.93 4.52 7.62
N GLN A 179 -3.71 4.80 7.16
CA GLN A 179 -3.43 4.96 5.72
C GLN A 179 -3.68 3.64 4.98
N GLY A 180 -3.24 2.51 5.53
CA GLY A 180 -3.55 1.19 4.99
C GLY A 180 -5.05 0.91 4.93
N VAL A 181 -5.80 1.41 5.91
CA VAL A 181 -7.26 1.28 5.95
C VAL A 181 -7.95 2.10 4.88
N GLY A 182 -7.47 3.33 4.63
CA GLY A 182 -7.91 4.12 3.49
C GLY A 182 -7.67 3.41 2.17
N ARG A 183 -6.48 2.83 1.99
CA ARG A 183 -6.19 2.02 0.80
C ARG A 183 -7.15 0.84 0.67
N ALA A 184 -7.43 0.09 1.72
CA ALA A 184 -8.39 -1.02 1.65
C ALA A 184 -9.83 -0.54 1.36
N LEU A 185 -10.23 0.61 1.91
CA LEU A 185 -11.53 1.23 1.61
C LEU A 185 -11.68 1.56 0.12
N TRP A 186 -10.62 2.02 -0.55
CA TRP A 186 -10.63 2.26 -2.00
C TRP A 186 -11.06 1.03 -2.80
N PHE A 187 -10.54 -0.15 -2.44
CA PHE A 187 -10.91 -1.42 -3.08
C PHE A 187 -12.35 -1.81 -2.77
N TYR A 188 -12.79 -1.67 -1.51
CA TYR A 188 -14.17 -1.98 -1.12
C TYR A 188 -15.22 -1.09 -1.80
N ALA A 189 -14.93 0.20 -1.91
CA ALA A 189 -15.79 1.16 -2.59
C ALA A 189 -15.70 1.04 -4.13
N GLY A 190 -14.78 0.22 -4.67
CA GLY A 190 -14.56 0.12 -6.11
C GLY A 190 -14.16 1.47 -6.73
N GLY A 191 -13.46 2.31 -5.97
CA GLY A 191 -13.13 3.68 -6.34
C GLY A 191 -14.27 4.70 -6.19
N ASP A 192 -15.50 4.31 -5.81
CA ASP A 192 -16.63 5.24 -5.77
C ASP A 192 -16.42 6.43 -4.80
N PRO A 193 -16.33 7.69 -5.30
CA PRO A 193 -16.11 8.86 -4.45
C PRO A 193 -17.19 9.07 -3.38
N VAL A 194 -18.45 8.71 -3.68
CA VAL A 194 -19.58 8.86 -2.74
C VAL A 194 -19.44 7.89 -1.59
N GLY A 195 -19.25 6.59 -1.88
CA GLY A 195 -19.05 5.55 -0.88
C GLY A 195 -17.82 5.78 -0.01
N VAL A 196 -16.71 6.24 -0.61
CA VAL A 196 -15.50 6.62 0.13
C VAL A 196 -15.80 7.75 1.12
N ALA A 197 -16.38 8.85 0.65
CA ALA A 197 -16.67 10.01 1.49
C ALA A 197 -17.67 9.69 2.60
N GLY A 198 -18.73 8.95 2.30
CA GLY A 198 -19.72 8.52 3.29
C GLY A 198 -19.11 7.64 4.38
N THR A 199 -18.23 6.71 4.01
CA THR A 199 -17.53 5.85 4.97
C THR A 199 -16.58 6.66 5.85
N ILE A 200 -15.76 7.53 5.27
CA ILE A 200 -14.81 8.37 6.04
C ILE A 200 -15.55 9.37 6.93
N GLY A 201 -16.70 9.88 6.49
CA GLY A 201 -17.58 10.74 7.29
C GLY A 201 -18.05 10.09 8.60
N ALA A 202 -18.18 8.76 8.64
CA ALA A 202 -18.54 8.02 9.85
C ALA A 202 -17.36 7.79 10.81
N PHE A 203 -16.11 7.90 10.34
CA PHE A 203 -14.92 7.71 11.19
C PHE A 203 -14.82 8.82 12.25
N PRO A 204 -14.20 8.51 13.42
CA PRO A 204 -13.79 9.54 14.36
C PRO A 204 -12.93 10.61 13.68
N ALA A 205 -13.22 11.89 13.96
CA ALA A 205 -12.58 13.03 13.27
C ALA A 205 -11.04 12.95 13.25
N ALA A 206 -10.44 12.54 14.37
CA ALA A 206 -8.99 12.40 14.55
C ALA A 206 -8.32 11.27 13.72
N ARG A 207 -9.08 10.55 12.88
CA ARG A 207 -8.58 9.48 12.00
C ARG A 207 -8.81 9.77 10.52
N ARG A 208 -9.70 10.71 10.19
CA ARG A 208 -10.17 10.92 8.81
C ARG A 208 -9.03 11.32 7.87
N SER A 209 -8.11 12.17 8.34
CA SER A 209 -6.94 12.60 7.59
C SER A 209 -6.03 11.44 7.17
N ASP A 210 -5.79 10.48 8.05
CA ASP A 210 -4.95 9.32 7.76
C ASP A 210 -5.63 8.39 6.75
N VAL A 211 -6.94 8.19 6.88
CA VAL A 211 -7.72 7.39 5.92
C VAL A 211 -7.75 8.08 4.55
N TRP A 212 -7.94 9.40 4.49
CA TRP A 212 -7.86 10.16 3.24
C TRP A 212 -6.48 10.11 2.58
N ALA A 213 -5.40 10.12 3.36
CA ALA A 213 -4.06 9.91 2.81
C ALA A 213 -3.90 8.50 2.19
N GLY A 214 -4.50 7.48 2.81
CA GLY A 214 -4.61 6.15 2.23
C GLY A 214 -5.37 6.10 0.91
N ILE A 215 -6.49 6.83 0.82
CA ILE A 215 -7.27 6.95 -0.41
C ILE A 215 -6.45 7.61 -1.52
N GLY A 216 -5.78 8.73 -1.25
CA GLY A 216 -4.94 9.41 -2.24
C GLY A 216 -3.83 8.52 -2.79
N LEU A 217 -3.18 7.75 -1.92
CA LEU A 217 -2.17 6.75 -2.31
C LEU A 217 -2.76 5.65 -3.20
N ALA A 218 -3.89 5.05 -2.81
CA ALA A 218 -4.51 3.98 -3.60
C ALA A 218 -5.04 4.48 -4.95
N ALA A 219 -5.70 5.64 -4.98
CA ALA A 219 -6.25 6.24 -6.20
C ALA A 219 -5.13 6.54 -7.20
N ALA A 220 -4.07 7.22 -6.77
CA ALA A 220 -2.91 7.54 -7.62
C ALA A 220 -2.14 6.30 -8.08
N TYR A 221 -1.86 5.36 -7.17
CA TYR A 221 -1.03 4.19 -7.51
C TYR A 221 -1.76 3.23 -8.44
N THR A 222 -3.06 2.98 -8.21
CA THR A 222 -3.85 2.08 -9.07
C THR A 222 -4.22 2.69 -10.42
N GLY A 223 -4.38 4.03 -10.47
CA GLY A 223 -4.89 4.75 -11.63
C GLY A 223 -6.26 4.21 -12.08
N ALA A 224 -7.11 3.84 -11.12
CA ALA A 224 -8.36 3.15 -11.39
C ALA A 224 -9.50 4.07 -11.85
N LEU A 225 -9.39 5.38 -11.61
CA LEU A 225 -10.38 6.37 -12.05
C LEU A 225 -9.76 7.39 -13.01
N PRO A 226 -10.57 7.94 -13.93
CA PRO A 226 -10.17 9.06 -14.77
C PRO A 226 -10.17 10.39 -13.97
N PRO A 227 -9.49 11.44 -14.48
CA PRO A 227 -9.37 12.74 -13.82
C PRO A 227 -10.69 13.35 -13.35
N GLU A 228 -11.77 13.24 -14.13
CA GLU A 228 -13.07 13.85 -13.80
C GLU A 228 -13.65 13.26 -12.51
N ARG A 229 -13.58 11.93 -12.36
CA ARG A 229 -14.05 11.23 -11.16
C ARG A 229 -13.12 11.44 -9.97
N LEU A 230 -11.83 11.69 -10.21
CA LEU A 230 -10.90 12.12 -9.17
C LEU A 230 -11.16 13.58 -8.72
N GLY A 231 -11.66 14.43 -9.61
CA GLY A 231 -12.19 15.75 -9.26
C GLY A 231 -13.35 15.66 -8.26
N GLU A 232 -14.34 14.78 -8.53
CA GLU A 232 -15.44 14.51 -7.59
C GLU A 232 -14.94 14.00 -6.22
N LEU A 233 -13.86 13.23 -6.20
CA LEU A 233 -13.22 12.75 -4.97
C LEU A 233 -12.62 13.91 -4.17
N LEU A 234 -11.95 14.86 -4.84
CA LEU A 234 -11.38 16.05 -4.21
C LEU A 234 -12.47 16.97 -3.64
N ASP A 235 -13.55 17.22 -4.39
CA ASP A 235 -14.69 18.02 -3.90
C ASP A 235 -15.27 17.46 -2.60
N ARG A 236 -15.29 16.13 -2.48
CA ARG A 236 -15.78 15.43 -1.28
C ARG A 236 -14.78 15.36 -0.14
N ALA A 237 -13.51 15.56 -0.44
CA ALA A 237 -12.43 15.58 0.52
C ALA A 237 -12.11 16.99 1.00
N ALA A 238 -13.02 17.95 0.84
CA ALA A 238 -12.84 19.34 1.27
C ALA A 238 -12.28 19.42 2.71
N GLY A 239 -11.16 20.12 2.87
CA GLY A 239 -10.40 20.22 4.12
C GLY A 239 -9.40 19.07 4.38
N PHE A 240 -9.28 18.11 3.47
CA PHE A 240 -8.33 16.98 3.52
C PHE A 240 -7.46 16.87 2.24
N GLU A 241 -7.47 17.89 1.39
CA GLU A 241 -6.76 17.93 0.10
C GLU A 241 -5.28 17.64 0.28
N GLU A 242 -4.65 18.26 1.28
CA GLU A 242 -3.24 18.04 1.60
C GLU A 242 -2.92 16.59 1.97
N HIS A 243 -3.87 15.87 2.58
CA HIS A 243 -3.69 14.48 2.97
C HIS A 243 -3.80 13.56 1.76
N ILE A 244 -4.77 13.80 0.88
CA ILE A 244 -4.88 13.13 -0.42
C ILE A 244 -3.60 13.35 -1.24
N ALA A 245 -3.16 14.59 -1.37
CA ALA A 245 -1.97 14.94 -2.14
C ALA A 245 -0.71 14.28 -1.56
N GLN A 246 -0.57 14.21 -0.23
CA GLN A 246 0.51 13.47 0.40
C GLN A 246 0.48 11.97 0.06
N GLY A 247 -0.70 11.35 0.06
CA GLY A 247 -0.85 9.96 -0.38
C GLY A 247 -0.44 9.77 -1.84
N ALA A 248 -0.92 10.65 -2.71
CA ALA A 248 -0.59 10.63 -4.13
C ALA A 248 0.91 10.88 -4.41
N ALA A 249 1.57 11.73 -3.61
CA ALA A 249 3.02 11.92 -3.67
C ALA A 249 3.80 10.63 -3.32
N PHE A 250 3.34 9.85 -2.34
CA PHE A 250 3.91 8.53 -2.05
C PHE A 250 3.71 7.55 -3.22
N ALA A 251 2.56 7.59 -3.90
CA ALA A 251 2.34 6.80 -5.12
C ALA A 251 3.31 7.22 -6.23
N ALA A 252 3.47 8.52 -6.45
CA ALA A 252 4.40 9.08 -7.42
C ALA A 252 5.82 8.60 -7.16
N LYS A 253 6.28 8.65 -5.90
CA LYS A 253 7.60 8.14 -5.53
C LYS A 253 7.75 6.65 -5.81
N ALA A 254 6.74 5.85 -5.49
CA ALA A 254 6.78 4.41 -5.75
C ALA A 254 6.90 4.09 -7.25
N HIS A 255 6.14 4.78 -8.10
CA HIS A 255 6.22 4.64 -9.56
C HIS A 255 7.56 5.12 -10.12
N VAL A 256 8.03 6.31 -9.73
CA VAL A 256 9.33 6.86 -10.18
C VAL A 256 10.50 5.92 -9.83
N VAL A 257 10.50 5.34 -8.62
CA VAL A 257 11.53 4.36 -8.20
C VAL A 257 11.45 3.08 -9.02
N SER A 258 10.25 2.69 -9.46
CA SER A 258 10.05 1.55 -10.36
C SER A 258 10.49 1.81 -11.80
N GLN A 259 10.89 3.05 -12.12
CA GLN A 259 11.33 3.56 -13.43
C GLN A 259 10.24 3.68 -14.51
N GLU A 260 8.98 3.47 -14.15
CA GLU A 260 7.85 3.72 -15.05
C GLU A 260 6.72 4.37 -14.26
N VAL A 261 6.14 5.42 -14.83
CA VAL A 261 4.91 6.02 -14.31
C VAL A 261 3.83 5.77 -15.36
N PRO A 262 2.93 4.79 -15.15
CA PRO A 262 1.85 4.51 -16.09
C PRO A 262 1.01 5.76 -16.34
N GLU A 263 0.57 6.00 -17.59
CA GLU A 263 -0.17 7.21 -17.97
C GLU A 263 -1.39 7.47 -17.07
N ARG A 264 -2.18 6.42 -16.77
CA ARG A 264 -3.31 6.49 -15.84
C ARG A 264 -2.92 6.93 -14.43
N SER A 265 -1.75 6.52 -13.95
CA SER A 265 -1.24 6.91 -12.64
C SER A 265 -0.65 8.31 -12.69
N ALA A 266 0.00 8.71 -13.79
CA ALA A 266 0.45 10.08 -13.98
C ALA A 266 -0.73 11.06 -13.95
N ALA A 267 -1.78 10.80 -14.72
CA ALA A 267 -3.00 11.61 -14.72
C ALA A 267 -3.66 11.68 -13.34
N ALA A 268 -3.70 10.56 -12.61
CA ALA A 268 -4.24 10.54 -11.25
C ALA A 268 -3.37 11.33 -10.26
N ILE A 269 -2.04 11.22 -10.34
CA ILE A 269 -1.11 12.00 -9.51
C ILE A 269 -1.28 13.49 -9.80
N GLU A 270 -1.30 13.89 -11.06
CA GLU A 270 -1.46 15.29 -11.46
C GLU A 270 -2.79 15.86 -10.97
N THR A 271 -3.88 15.11 -11.13
CA THR A 271 -5.20 15.54 -10.64
C THR A 271 -5.22 15.73 -9.13
N LEU A 272 -4.64 14.77 -8.38
CA LEU A 272 -4.72 14.76 -6.91
C LEU A 272 -3.70 15.68 -6.22
N THR A 273 -2.63 16.08 -6.93
CA THR A 273 -1.54 16.88 -6.34
C THR A 273 -1.40 18.28 -6.96
N GLY A 274 -1.91 18.50 -8.17
CA GLY A 274 -1.62 19.70 -8.95
C GLY A 274 -0.19 19.74 -9.52
N ALA A 275 0.55 18.63 -9.48
CA ALA A 275 1.95 18.56 -9.89
C ALA A 275 2.27 17.33 -10.73
N ALA A 276 3.24 17.47 -11.62
CA ALA A 276 3.78 16.35 -12.39
C ALA A 276 4.36 15.25 -11.45
N PRO A 277 4.33 13.97 -11.83
CA PRO A 277 4.79 12.88 -10.95
C PRO A 277 6.21 13.03 -10.41
N ALA A 278 7.14 13.54 -11.23
CA ALA A 278 8.52 13.78 -10.80
C ALA A 278 8.62 14.84 -9.69
N VAL A 279 7.80 15.89 -9.76
CA VAL A 279 7.74 16.96 -8.75
C VAL A 279 7.14 16.42 -7.45
N ALA A 280 6.00 15.73 -7.54
CA ALA A 280 5.37 15.12 -6.37
C ALA A 280 6.28 14.08 -5.69
N ALA A 281 7.02 13.29 -6.46
CA ALA A 281 8.03 12.37 -5.93
C ALA A 281 9.18 13.10 -5.22
N ALA A 282 9.66 14.23 -5.77
CA ALA A 282 10.74 15.02 -5.18
C ALA A 282 10.37 15.59 -3.80
N TRP A 283 9.11 15.99 -3.58
CA TRP A 283 8.63 16.40 -2.25
C TRP A 283 8.89 15.33 -1.20
N THR A 284 8.72 14.05 -1.57
CA THR A 284 8.96 12.94 -0.65
C THR A 284 10.44 12.76 -0.33
N ASP A 285 11.34 12.97 -1.29
CA ASP A 285 12.78 12.83 -1.10
C ASP A 285 13.32 13.93 -0.19
N GLU A 286 12.95 15.18 -0.46
CA GLU A 286 13.33 16.34 0.34
C GLU A 286 12.82 16.25 1.77
N ALA A 287 11.53 15.90 1.93
CA ALA A 287 10.91 15.72 3.23
C ALA A 287 11.60 14.63 4.05
N ALA A 288 12.03 13.55 3.40
CA ALA A 288 12.66 12.41 4.06
C ALA A 288 14.05 12.76 4.63
N VAL A 289 14.82 13.65 3.99
CA VAL A 289 16.13 14.12 4.52
C VAL A 289 15.97 14.77 5.90
N THR A 290 14.89 15.55 6.09
CA THR A 290 14.60 16.19 7.38
C THR A 290 14.06 15.17 8.39
N ALA A 291 13.12 14.32 7.96
CA ALA A 291 12.50 13.32 8.81
C ALA A 291 13.50 12.31 9.39
N GLU A 292 14.50 11.88 8.62
CA GLU A 292 15.53 10.95 9.10
C GLU A 292 16.43 11.57 10.18
N ARG A 293 16.58 12.90 10.21
CA ARG A 293 17.31 13.61 11.28
C ARG A 293 16.52 13.66 12.58
N CYS A 294 15.19 13.56 12.54
CA CYS A 294 14.33 13.44 13.72
C CYS A 294 14.33 12.02 14.32
N GLY A 295 15.14 11.12 13.77
CA GLY A 295 15.24 9.72 14.17
C GLY A 295 14.41 8.79 13.28
N GLY A 296 14.69 7.49 13.39
CA GLY A 296 13.99 6.48 12.60
C GLY A 296 12.67 5.99 13.21
N GLY A 297 12.17 6.63 14.27
CA GLY A 297 10.92 6.28 14.95
C GLY A 297 9.67 6.54 14.10
N PRO A 298 8.48 6.13 14.57
CA PRO A 298 7.22 6.47 13.91
C PRO A 298 6.98 8.00 13.89
N GLU A 299 7.58 8.75 14.82
CA GLU A 299 7.56 10.21 14.84
C GLU A 299 8.27 10.80 13.60
N GLY A 300 9.38 10.19 13.18
CA GLY A 300 10.09 10.59 11.96
C GLY A 300 9.20 10.39 10.71
N TYR A 301 8.40 9.32 10.69
CA TYR A 301 7.43 9.09 9.62
C TYR A 301 6.30 10.14 9.62
N GLU A 302 5.82 10.57 10.78
CA GLU A 302 4.86 11.68 10.86
C GLU A 302 5.46 13.03 10.42
N VAL A 303 6.72 13.29 10.76
CA VAL A 303 7.46 14.45 10.24
C VAL A 303 7.55 14.36 8.71
N TRP A 304 7.85 13.19 8.16
CA TRP A 304 7.92 12.98 6.70
C TRP A 304 6.61 13.36 6.02
N ARG A 305 5.48 12.82 6.52
CA ARG A 305 4.15 13.16 5.99
C ARG A 305 3.82 14.64 6.11
N ALA A 306 4.09 15.25 7.26
CA ALA A 306 3.82 16.68 7.48
C ALA A 306 4.63 17.56 6.53
N ARG A 307 5.88 17.21 6.24
CA ARG A 307 6.75 17.95 5.32
C ARG A 307 6.34 17.80 3.86
N VAL A 308 5.88 16.62 3.45
CA VAL A 308 5.28 16.44 2.10
C VAL A 308 4.06 17.35 1.94
N ARG A 309 3.17 17.43 2.93
CA ARG A 309 2.02 18.35 2.90
C ARG A 309 2.46 19.80 2.82
N GLN A 310 3.50 20.18 3.56
CA GLN A 310 4.07 21.53 3.48
C GLN A 310 4.62 21.85 2.08
N ALA A 311 5.31 20.90 1.43
CA ALA A 311 5.82 21.08 0.08
C ALA A 311 4.68 21.23 -0.94
N TRP A 312 3.63 20.42 -0.82
CA TRP A 312 2.42 20.55 -1.64
C TRP A 312 1.75 21.93 -1.49
N ARG A 313 1.58 22.44 -0.26
CA ARG A 313 1.00 23.79 -0.05
C ARG A 313 1.82 24.87 -0.75
N LYS A 314 3.15 24.85 -0.57
CA LYS A 314 4.06 25.80 -1.23
C LYS A 314 3.96 25.77 -2.75
N HIS A 315 3.77 24.58 -3.34
CA HIS A 315 3.61 24.41 -4.78
C HIS A 315 2.28 24.97 -5.30
N ASN A 316 1.21 24.89 -4.51
CA ASN A 316 -0.13 25.34 -4.93
C ASN A 316 -0.43 26.79 -4.56
N GLU A 317 0.34 27.39 -3.64
CA GLU A 317 0.24 28.80 -3.24
C GLU A 317 1.11 29.74 -4.11
N GLY A 318 2.08 29.20 -4.86
CA GLY A 318 3.02 29.95 -5.71
C GLY A 318 2.80 29.70 -7.19
#